data_AF-A0A9E3BFT7-F1
#
_entry.id   AF-A0A9E3BFT7-F1
#
_cell.length_a   1.000
_cell.length_b   1.000
_cell.length_c   1.000
_cell.angle_alpha   90.00
_cell.angle_beta   90.00
_cell.angle_gamma   90.00
#
_symmetry.space_group_name_H-M   'P 1'
#
loop_
_entity.id
_entity.type
_entity.pdbx_description
1 polymer ?
#
loop_
_entity_poly.entity_id
_entity_poly.type
_entity_poly.pdbx_seq_one_letter_code
_entity_poly.pdbx_strand_id
1 'polypeptide(L)'
;MNAGGQEDSQDIPEQFRIRRDKRARLAAQGRDPYPVEVGRTHTLAQIRAAYADLPADSTTGDIVGVAGRVVFARNSGKLCFATLQEGDGTHLQVMLSLASVGQEALDAWKADVDIGDIVYVHGEVISSRRGELSVLADSWQMASKALRPLPVAHKEMNEESRVRQRYVDLIVRSQARTVARLRIAVIHAIRTALEQRGFLEVETPMLQTLAGGAAARPFVTHSNALDIDLYLRIAPELFLKRCVVGGLDKVFELNRVFRNEGADSTHSPEFSMLETYQAYGTYDDSAIVTRELIQQVADEALGTRELSLPDGSVYDIDGEWLSIQMYPSLSEALGEEITPKTTVDRLRSVTESLGVEVPEGRGYGHGKLVEELWEHAVGA
;
A
#
# COMPACT_ATOMS: atom_id res chain seq x y z
N MET A 1 -5.38 -28.12 35.08
CA MET A 1 -6.17 -29.12 34.34
C MET A 1 -5.88 -28.90 32.86
N ASN A 2 -5.37 -29.94 32.20
CA ASN A 2 -5.11 -29.96 30.77
C ASN A 2 -6.42 -29.76 29.99
N ALA A 3 -6.44 -28.79 29.09
CA ALA A 3 -7.33 -28.78 27.95
C ALA A 3 -6.47 -28.75 26.69
N GLY A 4 -5.80 -29.88 26.43
CA GLY A 4 -5.25 -30.17 25.11
C GLY A 4 -6.42 -30.42 24.18
N GLY A 5 -6.84 -29.39 23.44
CA GLY A 5 -7.72 -29.57 22.30
C GLY A 5 -6.98 -30.36 21.25
N GLN A 6 -7.40 -31.60 21.02
CA GLN A 6 -7.12 -32.29 19.77
C GLN A 6 -7.82 -31.48 18.67
N GLU A 7 -7.05 -30.75 17.88
CA GLU A 7 -7.53 -30.24 16.59
C GLU A 7 -7.87 -31.46 15.72
N ASP A 8 -9.14 -31.64 15.40
CA ASP A 8 -9.64 -32.69 14.53
C ASP A 8 -8.88 -32.68 13.20
N SER A 9 -8.24 -33.81 12.86
CA SER A 9 -7.37 -33.94 11.70
C SER A 9 -8.09 -33.94 10.35
N GLN A 10 -9.42 -33.73 10.32
CA GLN A 10 -10.26 -33.90 9.12
C GLN A 10 -10.48 -32.62 8.30
N ASP A 11 -10.17 -31.43 8.81
CA ASP A 11 -10.43 -30.14 8.12
C ASP A 11 -9.20 -29.47 7.49
N ILE A 12 -8.06 -30.15 7.46
CA ILE A 12 -6.82 -29.59 6.91
C ILE A 12 -6.76 -29.85 5.40
N PRO A 13 -6.68 -28.81 4.54
CA PRO A 13 -6.53 -28.99 3.10
C PRO A 13 -5.31 -29.86 2.75
N GLU A 14 -5.47 -30.80 1.82
CA GLU A 14 -4.47 -31.82 1.51
C GLU A 14 -3.07 -31.24 1.22
N GLN A 15 -3.00 -30.13 0.47
CA GLN A 15 -1.71 -29.46 0.21
C GLN A 15 -1.03 -28.93 1.47
N PHE A 16 -1.80 -28.43 2.45
CA PHE A 16 -1.23 -27.98 3.72
C PHE A 16 -0.69 -29.16 4.52
N ARG A 17 -1.42 -30.28 4.56
CA ARG A 17 -0.99 -31.52 5.22
C ARG A 17 0.35 -32.00 4.65
N ILE A 18 0.44 -32.15 3.32
CA ILE A 18 1.68 -32.57 2.64
C ILE A 18 2.85 -31.62 2.96
N ARG A 19 2.64 -30.29 2.87
CA ARG A 19 3.71 -29.31 3.13
C ARG A 19 4.16 -29.29 4.59
N ARG A 20 3.22 -29.49 5.53
CA ARG A 20 3.51 -29.64 6.96
C ARG A 20 4.34 -30.89 7.23
N ASP A 21 3.99 -32.01 6.60
CA ASP A 21 4.72 -33.27 6.76
C ASP A 21 6.13 -33.17 6.14
N LYS A 22 6.29 -32.48 5.00
CA LYS A 22 7.60 -32.14 4.43
C LYS A 22 8.44 -31.28 5.39
N ARG A 23 7.85 -30.25 6.00
CA ARG A 23 8.54 -29.40 7.01
C ARG A 23 9.05 -30.24 8.18
N ALA A 24 8.22 -31.14 8.71
CA ALA A 24 8.60 -32.02 9.81
C ALA A 24 9.72 -32.99 9.40
N ARG A 25 9.65 -33.57 8.19
CA ARG A 25 10.68 -34.43 7.62
C ARG A 25 12.03 -33.71 7.47
N LEU A 26 12.03 -32.48 6.96
CA LEU A 26 13.24 -31.66 6.83
C LEU A 26 13.93 -31.48 8.20
N ALA A 27 13.17 -31.05 9.21
CA ALA A 27 13.68 -30.87 10.56
C ALA A 27 14.23 -32.17 11.18
N ALA A 28 13.53 -33.29 11.00
CA ALA A 28 13.98 -34.59 11.49
C ALA A 28 15.27 -35.10 10.82
N GLN A 29 15.57 -34.62 9.61
CA GLN A 29 16.80 -34.90 8.87
C GLN A 29 17.94 -33.91 9.19
N GLY A 30 17.75 -33.00 10.16
CA GLY A 30 18.73 -31.96 10.49
C GLY A 30 18.86 -30.85 9.46
N ARG A 31 17.94 -30.79 8.49
CA ARG A 31 17.85 -29.70 7.50
C ARG A 31 16.83 -28.69 7.99
N ASP A 32 17.30 -27.58 8.54
CA ASP A 32 16.42 -26.54 9.08
C ASP A 32 15.49 -26.00 7.97
N PRO A 33 14.15 -26.13 8.10
CA PRO A 33 13.23 -25.53 7.13
C PRO A 33 13.13 -23.99 7.23
N TYR A 34 13.70 -23.40 8.29
CA TYR A 34 13.74 -21.96 8.57
C TYR A 34 15.08 -21.54 9.20
N PRO A 35 16.21 -21.70 8.48
CA PRO A 35 17.52 -21.33 9.02
C PRO A 35 17.59 -19.85 9.36
N VAL A 36 18.38 -19.52 10.38
CA VAL A 36 18.58 -18.13 10.84
C VAL A 36 19.33 -17.30 9.79
N GLU A 37 20.29 -17.91 9.10
CA GLU A 37 21.16 -17.24 8.12
C GLU A 37 21.07 -17.90 6.74
N VAL A 38 21.02 -17.06 5.71
CA VAL A 38 21.24 -17.46 4.33
C VAL A 38 22.34 -16.57 3.75
N GLY A 39 23.34 -17.17 3.11
CA GLY A 39 24.53 -16.48 2.59
C GLY A 39 24.28 -15.64 1.33
N ARG A 40 23.19 -14.86 1.29
CA ARG A 40 22.82 -14.06 0.12
C ARG A 40 23.90 -12.99 -0.15
N THR A 41 24.50 -13.07 -1.33
CA THR A 41 25.53 -12.13 -1.82
C THR A 41 24.94 -11.01 -2.68
N HIS A 42 23.89 -11.32 -3.47
CA HIS A 42 23.28 -10.40 -4.43
C HIS A 42 21.76 -10.51 -4.37
N THR A 43 21.09 -9.39 -4.64
CA THR A 43 19.68 -9.33 -5.04
C THR A 43 19.53 -9.85 -6.46
N LEU A 44 18.34 -10.33 -6.82
CA LEU A 44 18.06 -10.76 -8.20
C LEU A 44 18.14 -9.58 -9.16
N ALA A 45 17.75 -8.38 -8.72
CA ALA A 45 17.87 -7.14 -9.48
C ALA A 45 19.33 -6.79 -9.81
N GLN A 46 20.25 -6.92 -8.85
CA GLN A 46 21.68 -6.72 -9.08
C GLN A 46 22.23 -7.68 -10.13
N ILE A 47 21.84 -8.97 -10.09
CA ILE A 47 22.26 -9.95 -11.10
C ILE A 47 21.71 -9.57 -12.48
N ARG A 48 20.42 -9.23 -12.60
CA ARG A 48 19.86 -8.83 -13.92
C ARG A 48 20.53 -7.57 -14.48
N ALA A 49 20.86 -6.61 -13.62
CA ALA A 49 21.54 -5.37 -14.05
C ALA A 49 22.99 -5.63 -14.47
N ALA A 50 23.76 -6.41 -13.70
CA ALA A 50 25.17 -6.67 -13.98
C ALA A 50 25.39 -7.52 -15.24
N TYR A 51 24.44 -8.42 -15.57
CA TYR A 51 24.56 -9.36 -16.68
C TYR A 51 23.49 -9.17 -17.76
N ALA A 52 22.99 -7.93 -17.93
CA ALA A 52 21.94 -7.61 -18.90
C ALA A 52 22.32 -7.98 -20.34
N ASP A 53 23.60 -7.86 -20.68
CA ASP A 53 24.15 -8.08 -22.02
C ASP A 53 24.85 -9.44 -22.18
N LEU A 54 24.66 -10.37 -21.24
CA LEU A 54 25.31 -11.68 -21.28
C LEU A 54 24.81 -12.51 -22.50
N PRO A 55 25.70 -12.91 -23.44
CA PRO A 55 25.29 -13.63 -24.65
C PRO A 55 24.65 -14.98 -24.31
N ALA A 56 23.75 -15.47 -25.18
CA ALA A 56 23.15 -16.79 -25.03
C ALA A 56 24.21 -17.91 -25.04
N ASP A 57 23.94 -18.99 -24.30
CA ASP A 57 24.82 -20.18 -24.19
C ASP A 57 26.23 -19.84 -23.68
N SER A 58 26.31 -18.96 -22.68
CA SER A 58 27.57 -18.52 -22.09
C SER A 58 27.63 -18.74 -20.58
N THR A 59 28.84 -18.82 -20.06
CA THR A 59 29.21 -19.05 -18.66
C THR A 59 30.18 -17.96 -18.23
N THR A 60 30.10 -17.49 -16.99
CA THR A 60 30.85 -16.30 -16.53
C THR A 60 32.03 -16.65 -15.64
N GLY A 61 31.96 -17.76 -14.91
CA GLY A 61 32.82 -18.07 -13.78
C GLY A 61 32.46 -17.31 -12.48
N ASP A 62 31.48 -16.41 -12.52
CA ASP A 62 31.12 -15.57 -11.38
C ASP A 62 30.17 -16.33 -10.44
N ILE A 63 30.63 -16.55 -9.21
CA ILE A 63 29.91 -17.30 -8.19
C ILE A 63 29.07 -16.37 -7.33
N VAL A 64 27.78 -16.69 -7.20
CA VAL A 64 26.81 -15.89 -6.46
C VAL A 64 25.94 -16.78 -5.58
N GLY A 65 25.59 -16.26 -4.40
CA GLY A 65 24.51 -16.75 -3.55
C GLY A 65 23.27 -15.85 -3.69
N VAL A 66 22.17 -16.40 -4.18
CA VAL A 66 20.89 -15.69 -4.37
C VAL A 66 19.77 -16.36 -3.57
N ALA A 67 18.76 -15.60 -3.16
CA ALA A 67 17.59 -16.13 -2.47
C ALA A 67 16.31 -15.53 -3.05
N GLY A 68 15.25 -16.34 -3.13
CA GLY A 68 13.97 -15.90 -3.64
C GLY A 68 12.88 -16.95 -3.49
N ARG A 69 11.64 -16.51 -3.72
CA ARG A 69 10.46 -17.37 -3.67
C ARG A 69 10.32 -18.15 -4.97
N VAL A 70 10.16 -19.46 -4.90
CA VAL A 70 9.88 -20.31 -6.06
C VAL A 70 8.47 -19.99 -6.56
N VAL A 71 8.34 -19.34 -7.72
CA VAL A 71 7.04 -19.00 -8.34
C VAL A 71 6.70 -19.93 -9.50
N PHE A 72 7.70 -20.60 -10.06
CA PHE A 72 7.55 -21.61 -11.11
C PHE A 72 8.63 -22.69 -10.91
N ALA A 73 8.30 -23.94 -11.20
CA ALA A 73 9.22 -25.06 -11.14
C ALA A 73 8.92 -26.09 -12.23
N ARG A 74 9.96 -26.64 -12.84
CA ARG A 74 9.87 -27.74 -13.82
C ARG A 74 11.01 -28.72 -13.61
N ASN A 75 10.64 -29.96 -13.31
CA ASN A 75 11.60 -31.04 -13.06
C ASN A 75 11.69 -31.95 -14.29
N SER A 76 12.91 -32.21 -14.76
CA SER A 76 13.21 -33.22 -15.77
C SER A 76 14.35 -34.11 -15.27
N GLY A 77 14.42 -35.37 -15.72
CA GLY A 77 15.26 -36.43 -15.11
C GLY A 77 16.54 -35.96 -14.41
N LYS A 78 17.49 -35.40 -15.17
CA LYS A 78 18.81 -34.95 -14.67
C LYS A 78 18.96 -33.42 -14.51
N LEU A 79 17.88 -32.65 -14.69
CA LEU A 79 17.93 -31.19 -14.68
C LEU A 79 16.60 -30.61 -14.20
N CYS A 80 16.65 -29.80 -13.15
CA CYS A 80 15.51 -29.07 -12.62
C CYS A 80 15.69 -27.57 -12.87
N PHE A 81 14.59 -26.90 -13.18
CA PHE A 81 14.51 -25.46 -13.37
C PHE A 81 13.52 -24.89 -12.37
N ALA A 82 13.83 -23.73 -11.80
CA ALA A 82 12.84 -22.91 -11.11
C ALA A 82 13.04 -21.44 -11.41
N THR A 83 11.96 -20.68 -11.33
CA THR A 83 11.99 -19.23 -11.35
C THR A 83 11.86 -18.75 -9.92
N LEU A 84 12.88 -18.03 -9.45
CA LEU A 84 12.86 -17.34 -8.17
C LEU A 84 12.32 -15.92 -8.38
N GLN A 85 11.49 -15.48 -7.44
CA GLN A 85 11.01 -14.11 -7.35
C GLN A 85 11.52 -13.47 -6.06
N GLU A 86 12.16 -12.32 -6.15
CA GLU A 86 12.51 -11.50 -4.99
C GLU A 86 11.35 -10.58 -4.59
N GLY A 87 11.42 -9.97 -3.40
CA GLY A 87 10.33 -9.16 -2.85
C GLY A 87 9.94 -7.95 -3.72
N ASP A 88 10.87 -7.46 -4.54
CA ASP A 88 10.60 -6.37 -5.48
C ASP A 88 9.80 -6.82 -6.72
N GLY A 89 9.73 -8.12 -6.96
CA GLY A 89 9.10 -8.74 -8.12
C GLY A 89 10.08 -9.14 -9.22
N THR A 90 11.38 -8.90 -9.05
CA THR A 90 12.40 -9.34 -10.00
C THR A 90 12.46 -10.86 -10.03
N HIS A 91 12.55 -11.43 -11.24
CA HIS A 91 12.67 -12.87 -11.47
C HIS A 91 14.07 -13.25 -11.94
N LEU A 92 14.54 -14.42 -11.51
CA LEU A 92 15.75 -15.04 -12.02
C LEU A 92 15.57 -16.56 -12.08
N GLN A 93 16.05 -17.20 -13.15
CA GLN A 93 16.03 -18.65 -13.26
C GLN A 93 17.15 -19.25 -12.39
N VAL A 94 16.89 -20.40 -11.78
CA VAL A 94 17.91 -21.27 -11.19
C VAL A 94 17.85 -22.64 -11.83
N MET A 95 19.03 -23.23 -12.04
CA MET A 95 19.21 -24.52 -12.70
C MET A 95 19.93 -25.47 -11.75
N LEU A 96 19.33 -26.61 -11.45
CA LEU A 96 19.94 -27.67 -10.65
C LEU A 96 20.19 -28.87 -11.55
N SER A 97 21.46 -29.08 -11.90
CA SER A 97 21.88 -30.19 -12.76
C SER A 97 22.45 -31.33 -11.92
N LEU A 98 22.20 -32.58 -12.34
CA LEU A 98 22.79 -33.76 -11.69
C LEU A 98 24.32 -33.68 -11.64
N ALA A 99 24.94 -33.12 -12.68
CA ALA A 99 26.39 -33.00 -12.78
C ALA A 99 26.97 -31.96 -11.80
N SER A 100 26.18 -30.96 -11.42
CA SER A 100 26.61 -29.84 -10.56
C SER A 100 26.33 -30.12 -9.08
N VAL A 101 25.08 -30.48 -8.74
CA VAL A 101 24.67 -30.65 -7.33
C VAL A 101 24.76 -32.09 -6.82
N GLY A 102 24.94 -33.07 -7.71
CA GLY A 102 24.91 -34.49 -7.37
C GLY A 102 23.49 -35.08 -7.21
N GLN A 103 23.41 -36.41 -7.12
CA GLN A 103 22.13 -37.15 -7.11
C GLN A 103 21.29 -36.85 -5.87
N GLU A 104 21.90 -36.85 -4.69
CA GLU A 104 21.22 -36.64 -3.41
C GLU A 104 20.55 -35.26 -3.34
N ALA A 105 21.28 -34.19 -3.66
CA ALA A 105 20.76 -32.83 -3.64
C ALA A 105 19.67 -32.60 -4.71
N LEU A 106 19.80 -33.22 -5.89
CA LEU A 106 18.81 -33.14 -6.95
C LEU A 106 17.50 -33.85 -6.58
N ASP A 107 17.58 -35.01 -5.93
CA ASP A 107 16.40 -35.73 -5.45
C ASP A 107 15.74 -35.02 -4.27
N ALA A 108 16.54 -34.47 -3.35
CA ALA A 108 16.05 -33.61 -2.28
C ALA A 108 15.31 -32.39 -2.84
N TRP A 109 15.85 -31.73 -3.87
CA TRP A 109 15.16 -30.61 -4.53
C TRP A 109 13.77 -31.01 -5.02
N LYS A 110 13.67 -32.14 -5.74
CA LYS A 110 12.40 -32.65 -6.29
C LYS A 110 11.40 -33.05 -5.20
N ALA A 111 11.88 -33.59 -4.09
CA ALA A 111 11.04 -34.10 -3.00
C ALA A 111 10.57 -32.99 -2.04
N ASP A 112 11.40 -31.97 -1.83
CA ASP A 112 11.23 -31.02 -0.74
C ASP A 112 10.77 -29.63 -1.18
N VAL A 113 11.10 -29.19 -2.39
CA VAL A 113 10.75 -27.83 -2.85
C VAL A 113 9.36 -27.82 -3.49
N ASP A 114 8.54 -26.87 -3.06
CA ASP A 114 7.21 -26.59 -3.60
C ASP A 114 7.11 -25.12 -4.03
N ILE A 115 6.19 -24.81 -4.97
CA ILE A 115 5.86 -23.42 -5.32
C ILE A 115 5.43 -22.67 -4.04
N GLY A 116 6.00 -21.48 -3.84
CA GLY A 116 5.80 -20.64 -2.68
C GLY A 116 6.91 -20.73 -1.64
N ASP A 117 7.74 -21.78 -1.66
CA ASP A 117 8.91 -21.86 -0.77
C ASP A 117 9.91 -20.76 -1.08
N ILE A 118 10.65 -20.29 -0.07
CA ILE A 118 11.83 -19.45 -0.27
C ILE A 118 13.04 -20.36 -0.19
N VAL A 119 13.90 -20.28 -1.20
CA VAL A 119 15.13 -21.06 -1.27
C VAL A 119 16.33 -20.14 -1.44
N TYR A 120 17.47 -20.61 -0.98
CA TYR A 120 18.78 -20.05 -1.32
C TYR A 120 19.48 -20.99 -2.30
N VAL A 121 20.10 -20.40 -3.32
CA VAL A 121 20.85 -21.10 -4.36
C VAL A 121 22.22 -20.46 -4.47
N HIS A 122 23.25 -21.29 -4.45
CA HIS A 122 24.63 -20.88 -4.67
C HIS A 122 25.15 -21.54 -5.94
N GLY A 123 25.82 -20.76 -6.78
CA GLY A 123 26.41 -21.27 -8.00
C GLY A 123 26.82 -20.17 -8.98
N GLU A 124 27.05 -20.57 -10.22
CA GLU A 124 27.61 -19.71 -11.25
C GLU A 124 26.52 -18.98 -12.04
N VAL A 125 26.73 -17.70 -12.36
CA VAL A 125 25.87 -16.97 -13.31
C VAL A 125 26.14 -17.45 -14.73
N ILE A 126 25.10 -17.86 -15.43
CA ILE A 126 25.17 -18.33 -16.82
C ILE A 126 24.01 -17.78 -17.64
N SER A 127 24.14 -17.83 -18.97
CA SER A 127 23.01 -17.70 -19.89
C SER A 127 22.73 -19.04 -20.54
N SER A 128 21.51 -19.55 -20.39
CA SER A 128 21.14 -20.84 -20.98
C SER A 128 21.20 -20.81 -22.51
N ARG A 129 21.13 -21.98 -23.16
CA ARG A 129 20.99 -22.08 -24.63
C ARG A 129 19.86 -21.26 -25.24
N ARG A 130 18.84 -20.91 -24.45
CA ARG A 130 17.69 -20.09 -24.87
C ARG A 130 17.87 -18.60 -24.57
N GLY A 131 19.03 -18.20 -24.05
CA GLY A 131 19.31 -16.83 -23.61
C GLY A 131 18.75 -16.47 -22.23
N GLU A 132 18.15 -17.42 -21.49
CA GLU A 132 17.62 -17.14 -20.16
C GLU A 132 18.77 -17.03 -19.13
N LEU A 133 18.92 -15.86 -18.53
CA LEU A 133 19.87 -15.59 -17.44
C LEU A 133 19.53 -16.46 -16.22
N SER A 134 20.50 -17.24 -15.76
CA SER A 134 20.29 -18.27 -14.75
C SER A 134 21.46 -18.35 -13.76
N VAL A 135 21.19 -18.87 -12.57
CA VAL A 135 22.25 -19.40 -11.69
C VAL A 135 22.30 -20.92 -11.82
N LEU A 136 23.42 -21.45 -12.28
CA LEU A 136 23.70 -22.90 -12.30
C LEU A 136 24.21 -23.32 -10.93
N ALA A 137 23.33 -23.97 -10.16
CA ALA A 137 23.58 -24.30 -8.77
C ALA A 137 24.69 -25.36 -8.61
N ASP A 138 25.62 -25.12 -7.70
CA ASP A 138 26.46 -26.16 -7.08
C ASP A 138 25.84 -26.65 -5.77
N SER A 139 25.05 -25.81 -5.10
CA SER A 139 24.39 -26.11 -3.83
C SER A 139 23.13 -25.27 -3.64
N TRP A 140 22.24 -25.75 -2.78
CA TRP A 140 21.01 -25.06 -2.43
C TRP A 140 20.62 -25.40 -0.99
N GLN A 141 19.83 -24.52 -0.39
CA GLN A 141 19.20 -24.78 0.91
C GLN A 141 17.78 -24.20 0.97
N MET A 142 16.94 -24.80 1.80
CA MET A 142 15.66 -24.21 2.16
C MET A 142 15.91 -22.95 2.99
N ALA A 143 15.27 -21.83 2.64
CA ALA A 143 15.34 -20.60 3.43
C ALA A 143 14.06 -20.40 4.26
N SER A 144 12.90 -20.77 3.70
CA SER A 144 11.64 -20.80 4.45
C SER A 144 10.62 -21.69 3.74
N LYS A 145 10.21 -22.77 4.41
CA LYS A 145 9.17 -23.67 3.90
C LYS A 145 7.77 -23.03 3.97
N ALA A 146 7.09 -22.93 2.83
CA ALA A 146 5.72 -22.43 2.74
C ALA A 146 4.70 -23.55 2.97
N LEU A 147 3.89 -23.41 4.03
CA LEU A 147 2.85 -24.38 4.39
C LEU A 147 1.57 -24.23 3.57
N ARG A 148 1.31 -23.02 3.06
CA ARG A 148 0.16 -22.74 2.18
C ARG A 148 0.66 -22.48 0.76
N PRO A 149 -0.01 -23.03 -0.27
CA PRO A 149 0.33 -22.72 -1.65
C PRO A 149 0.01 -21.26 -1.97
N LEU A 150 0.73 -20.70 -2.94
CA LEU A 150 0.31 -19.47 -3.60
C LEU A 150 -0.97 -19.72 -4.43
N PRO A 151 -1.79 -18.69 -4.69
CA PRO A 151 -2.82 -18.77 -5.71
C PRO A 151 -2.24 -19.23 -7.06
N VAL A 152 -2.98 -20.07 -7.77
CA VAL A 152 -2.59 -20.49 -9.12
C VAL A 152 -2.71 -19.32 -10.10
N ALA A 153 -1.80 -19.21 -11.06
CA ALA A 153 -1.69 -18.05 -11.96
C ALA A 153 -2.98 -17.71 -12.75
N HIS A 154 -3.85 -18.70 -13.01
CA HIS A 154 -5.12 -18.50 -13.73
C HIS A 154 -6.31 -18.21 -12.82
N LYS A 155 -6.14 -18.19 -11.49
CA LYS A 155 -7.20 -17.87 -10.54
C LYS A 155 -6.93 -16.51 -9.91
N GLU A 156 -7.61 -15.50 -10.43
CA GLU A 156 -7.53 -14.16 -9.87
C GLU A 156 -8.11 -14.11 -8.45
N MET A 157 -7.46 -13.33 -7.58
CA MET A 157 -8.00 -12.99 -6.28
C MET A 157 -9.09 -11.93 -6.46
N ASN A 158 -10.24 -12.12 -5.82
CA ASN A 158 -11.26 -11.07 -5.72
C ASN A 158 -10.77 -9.91 -4.82
N GLU A 159 -11.40 -8.74 -4.94
CA GLU A 159 -10.99 -7.53 -4.20
C GLU A 159 -10.94 -7.73 -2.68
N GLU A 160 -11.94 -8.41 -2.10
CA GLU A 160 -11.96 -8.70 -0.67
C GLU A 160 -10.74 -9.52 -0.23
N SER A 161 -10.37 -10.55 -1.00
CA SER A 161 -9.22 -11.41 -0.71
C SER A 161 -7.91 -10.62 -0.82
N ARG A 162 -7.80 -9.68 -1.77
CA ARG A 162 -6.63 -8.80 -1.90
C ARG A 162 -6.45 -7.92 -0.67
N VAL A 163 -7.55 -7.41 -0.10
CA VAL A 163 -7.52 -6.62 1.14
C VAL A 163 -7.16 -7.48 2.35
N ARG A 164 -7.82 -8.64 2.53
CA ARG A 164 -7.56 -9.55 3.67
C ARG A 164 -6.19 -10.20 3.65
N GLN A 165 -5.64 -10.45 2.46
CA GLN A 165 -4.39 -11.16 2.26
C GLN A 165 -3.40 -10.33 1.44
N ARG A 166 -3.17 -9.07 1.86
CA ARG A 166 -2.29 -8.14 1.14
C ARG A 166 -0.90 -8.72 0.87
N TYR A 167 -0.36 -9.51 1.79
CA TYR A 167 0.92 -10.20 1.62
C TYR A 167 0.94 -11.18 0.44
N VAL A 168 -0.20 -11.82 0.11
CA VAL A 168 -0.33 -12.67 -1.09
C VAL A 168 -0.47 -11.81 -2.34
N ASP A 169 -1.33 -10.78 -2.31
CA ASP A 169 -1.52 -9.85 -3.43
C ASP A 169 -0.21 -9.20 -3.87
N LEU A 170 0.62 -8.76 -2.91
CA LEU A 170 1.96 -8.21 -3.16
C LEU A 170 2.92 -9.22 -3.82
N ILE A 171 2.76 -10.53 -3.58
CA ILE A 171 3.59 -11.56 -4.24
C ILE A 171 3.13 -11.74 -5.68
N VAL A 172 1.83 -11.93 -5.90
CA VAL A 172 1.32 -12.41 -7.20
C VAL A 172 0.99 -11.30 -8.20
N ARG A 173 0.75 -10.06 -7.74
CA ARG A 173 0.34 -8.94 -8.61
C ARG A 173 1.35 -7.81 -8.60
N SER A 174 1.98 -7.55 -9.74
CA SER A 174 2.93 -6.44 -9.93
C SER A 174 2.31 -5.09 -9.60
N GLN A 175 1.07 -4.84 -10.03
CA GLN A 175 0.35 -3.61 -9.76
C GLN A 175 0.19 -3.33 -8.26
N ALA A 176 0.01 -4.36 -7.42
CA ALA A 176 -0.06 -4.18 -5.97
C ALA A 176 1.25 -3.62 -5.41
N ARG A 177 2.39 -4.12 -5.90
CA ARG A 177 3.72 -3.63 -5.50
C ARG A 177 3.98 -2.22 -6.01
N THR A 178 3.58 -1.91 -7.24
CA THR A 178 3.69 -0.55 -7.81
C THR A 178 2.90 0.45 -6.98
N VAL A 179 1.63 0.16 -6.66
CA VAL A 179 0.79 1.03 -5.83
C VAL A 179 1.37 1.22 -4.42
N ALA A 180 1.90 0.16 -3.81
CA ALA A 180 2.54 0.26 -2.49
C ALA A 180 3.77 1.18 -2.50
N ARG A 181 4.62 1.07 -3.53
CA ARG A 181 5.78 1.97 -3.70
C ARG A 181 5.37 3.39 -4.01
N LEU A 182 4.37 3.58 -4.87
CA LEU A 182 3.86 4.89 -5.23
C LEU A 182 3.35 5.64 -3.99
N ARG A 183 2.63 4.96 -3.08
CA ARG A 183 2.21 5.57 -1.81
C ARG A 183 3.39 6.08 -0.98
N ILE A 184 4.48 5.31 -0.90
CA ILE A 184 5.69 5.71 -0.17
C ILE A 184 6.34 6.93 -0.84
N ALA A 185 6.48 6.90 -2.17
CA ALA A 185 7.04 8.00 -2.96
C ALA A 185 6.22 9.29 -2.82
N VAL A 186 4.89 9.21 -2.92
CA VAL A 186 3.98 10.35 -2.74
C VAL A 186 4.12 10.95 -1.33
N ILE A 187 4.12 10.13 -0.28
CA ILE A 187 4.29 10.62 1.10
C ILE A 187 5.66 11.29 1.28
N HIS A 188 6.72 10.72 0.69
CA HIS A 188 8.05 11.32 0.73
C HIS A 188 8.08 12.68 0.02
N ALA A 189 7.53 12.76 -1.21
CA ALA A 189 7.47 13.99 -1.99
C ALA A 189 6.67 15.10 -1.28
N ILE A 190 5.57 14.75 -0.60
CA ILE A 190 4.80 15.71 0.21
C ILE A 190 5.68 16.31 1.32
N ARG A 191 6.43 15.47 2.06
CA ARG A 191 7.34 15.95 3.11
C ARG A 191 8.42 16.84 2.53
N THR A 192 9.09 16.39 1.47
CA THR A 192 10.14 17.15 0.77
C THR A 192 9.64 18.52 0.31
N ALA A 193 8.45 18.58 -0.30
CA ALA A 193 7.86 19.83 -0.78
C ALA A 193 7.54 20.82 0.36
N LEU A 194 7.09 20.33 1.52
CA LEU A 194 6.80 21.16 2.70
C LEU A 194 8.08 21.63 3.39
N GLU A 195 9.08 20.76 3.52
CA GLU A 195 10.40 21.09 4.08
C GLU A 195 11.09 22.20 3.27
N GLN A 196 11.03 22.13 1.93
CA GLN A 196 11.56 23.18 1.05
C GLN A 196 10.88 24.53 1.23
N ARG A 197 9.63 24.54 1.73
CA ARG A 197 8.86 25.76 2.05
C ARG A 197 9.02 26.22 3.50
N GLY A 198 9.86 25.54 4.27
CA GLY A 198 10.20 25.86 5.66
C GLY A 198 9.17 25.40 6.69
N PHE A 199 8.30 24.44 6.35
CA PHE A 199 7.39 23.84 7.32
C PHE A 199 8.12 22.82 8.20
N LEU A 200 7.78 22.79 9.49
CA LEU A 200 8.30 21.83 10.46
C LEU A 200 7.29 20.70 10.71
N GLU A 201 7.71 19.44 10.57
CA GLU A 201 6.88 18.29 10.95
C GLU A 201 6.85 18.19 12.49
N VAL A 202 5.65 18.11 13.07
CA VAL A 202 5.43 17.96 14.52
C VAL A 202 4.53 16.76 14.83
N GLU A 203 4.63 16.22 16.03
CA GLU A 203 3.75 15.16 16.51
C GLU A 203 2.77 15.71 17.56
N THR A 204 1.47 15.60 17.30
CA THR A 204 0.41 16.01 18.23
C THR A 204 -0.35 14.79 18.79
N PRO A 205 -0.99 14.90 19.97
CA PRO A 205 -1.59 13.73 20.62
C PRO A 205 -2.76 13.13 19.82
N MET A 206 -2.71 11.81 19.65
CA MET A 206 -3.80 11.02 19.05
C MET A 206 -4.89 10.62 20.05
N LEU A 207 -4.55 10.43 21.33
CA LEU A 207 -5.51 10.22 22.41
C LEU A 207 -5.80 11.57 23.09
N GLN A 208 -7.06 11.99 23.09
CA GLN A 208 -7.49 13.31 23.51
C GLN A 208 -8.62 13.20 24.54
N THR A 209 -8.68 14.08 25.53
CA THR A 209 -9.80 14.16 26.48
C THR A 209 -11.07 14.72 25.85
N LEU A 210 -10.94 15.43 24.74
CA LEU A 210 -12.02 15.94 23.91
C LEU A 210 -11.53 15.94 22.45
N ALA A 211 -12.17 15.15 21.59
CA ALA A 211 -11.89 15.15 20.16
C ALA A 211 -12.61 16.32 19.47
N GLY A 212 -11.83 17.24 18.89
CA GLY A 212 -12.34 18.40 18.14
C GLY A 212 -11.54 18.65 16.86
N GLY A 213 -11.77 19.79 16.20
CA GLY A 213 -11.11 20.14 14.92
C GLY A 213 -11.79 19.56 13.68
N ALA A 214 -12.90 18.84 13.84
CA ALA A 214 -13.76 18.41 12.73
C ALA A 214 -15.18 18.14 13.25
N ALA A 215 -16.15 18.05 12.35
CA ALA A 215 -17.51 17.60 12.64
C ALA A 215 -17.63 16.09 12.34
N ALA A 216 -17.10 15.24 13.22
CA ALA A 216 -17.08 13.78 13.03
C ALA A 216 -17.30 13.04 14.35
N ARG A 217 -17.81 11.80 14.30
CA ARG A 217 -17.95 10.97 15.51
C ARG A 217 -16.59 10.35 15.89
N PRO A 218 -16.10 10.50 17.13
CA PRO A 218 -14.84 9.89 17.53
C PRO A 218 -14.99 8.40 17.90
N PHE A 219 -13.88 7.67 17.87
CA PHE A 219 -13.76 6.43 18.64
C PHE A 219 -13.50 6.75 20.11
N VAL A 220 -14.16 6.02 21.01
CA VAL A 220 -14.01 6.15 22.47
C VAL A 220 -13.23 4.95 23.00
N THR A 221 -12.30 5.21 23.92
CA THR A 221 -11.56 4.18 24.64
C THR A 221 -11.37 4.58 26.09
N HIS A 222 -11.02 3.64 26.97
CA HIS A 222 -10.84 3.89 28.39
C HIS A 222 -9.36 3.84 28.78
N SER A 223 -8.90 4.85 29.52
CA SER A 223 -7.53 4.89 30.05
C SER A 223 -7.48 4.32 31.46
N ASN A 224 -6.92 3.12 31.62
CA ASN A 224 -6.72 2.52 32.95
C ASN A 224 -5.84 3.39 33.89
N ALA A 225 -4.94 4.19 33.33
CA ALA A 225 -4.01 5.00 34.11
C ALA A 225 -4.64 6.29 34.66
N LEU A 226 -5.61 6.85 33.94
CA LEU A 226 -6.30 8.09 34.30
C LEU A 226 -7.72 7.86 34.82
N ASP A 227 -8.24 6.64 34.66
CA ASP A 227 -9.61 6.24 35.00
C ASP A 227 -10.68 7.16 34.37
N ILE A 228 -10.46 7.53 33.11
CA ILE A 228 -11.35 8.36 32.30
C ILE A 228 -11.45 7.83 30.87
N ASP A 229 -12.51 8.22 30.17
CA ASP A 229 -12.62 8.01 28.74
C ASP A 229 -11.71 8.99 27.98
N LEU A 230 -11.08 8.47 26.93
CA LEU A 230 -10.32 9.20 25.94
C LEU A 230 -10.91 8.95 24.54
N TYR A 231 -10.62 9.88 23.65
CA TYR A 231 -11.11 9.87 22.28
C TYR A 231 -9.93 9.82 21.33
N LEU A 232 -10.02 8.97 20.31
CA LEU A 232 -9.06 9.05 19.21
C LEU A 232 -9.34 10.32 18.40
N ARG A 233 -8.29 11.03 18.00
CA ARG A 233 -8.43 12.30 17.29
C ARG A 233 -9.17 12.15 15.96
N ILE A 234 -10.07 13.09 15.71
CA ILE A 234 -10.77 13.25 14.43
C ILE A 234 -10.05 14.23 13.48
N ALA A 235 -9.19 15.10 14.06
CA ALA A 235 -8.29 16.04 13.40
C ALA A 235 -7.15 16.48 14.36
N PRO A 236 -5.93 16.77 13.87
CA PRO A 236 -4.87 17.42 14.66
C PRO A 236 -5.03 18.95 14.81
N GLU A 237 -5.93 19.61 14.05
CA GLU A 237 -6.14 21.07 13.99
C GLU A 237 -5.93 21.82 15.31
N LEU A 238 -6.65 21.45 16.36
CA LEU A 238 -6.64 22.23 17.60
C LEU A 238 -5.26 22.21 18.27
N PHE A 239 -4.49 21.13 18.13
CA PHE A 239 -3.14 21.05 18.67
C PHE A 239 -2.12 21.75 17.78
N LEU A 240 -2.26 21.67 16.47
CA LEU A 240 -1.41 22.44 15.56
C LEU A 240 -1.60 23.95 15.73
N LYS A 241 -2.84 24.43 15.96
CA LYS A 241 -3.08 25.83 16.35
C LYS A 241 -2.37 26.22 17.64
N ARG A 242 -2.25 25.32 18.62
CA ARG A 242 -1.46 25.56 19.84
C ARG A 242 0.04 25.67 19.54
N CYS A 243 0.55 24.89 18.59
CA CYS A 243 1.93 25.02 18.11
C CYS A 243 2.19 26.41 17.50
N VAL A 244 1.27 26.92 16.68
CA VAL A 244 1.36 28.27 16.11
C VAL A 244 1.31 29.35 17.19
N VAL A 245 0.38 29.24 18.15
CA VAL A 245 0.35 30.14 19.32
C VAL A 245 1.65 30.08 20.12
N GLY A 246 2.27 28.90 20.19
CA GLY A 246 3.58 28.67 20.81
C GLY A 246 4.77 29.26 20.05
N GLY A 247 4.57 29.84 18.87
CA GLY A 247 5.60 30.52 18.09
C GLY A 247 6.19 29.70 16.93
N LEU A 248 5.60 28.55 16.57
CA LEU A 248 6.00 27.84 15.36
C LEU A 248 5.25 28.42 14.15
N ASP A 249 5.92 29.25 13.34
CA ASP A 249 5.31 29.98 12.23
C ASP A 249 4.78 29.08 11.11
N LYS A 250 5.46 27.97 10.80
CA LYS A 250 5.05 27.02 9.76
C LYS A 250 5.16 25.59 10.28
N VAL A 251 4.04 24.91 10.44
CA VAL A 251 3.98 23.54 10.97
C VAL A 251 3.10 22.66 10.11
N PHE A 252 3.42 21.38 10.07
CA PHE A 252 2.53 20.38 9.51
C PHE A 252 2.56 19.09 10.30
N GLU A 253 1.52 18.28 10.14
CA GLU A 253 1.52 16.89 10.56
C GLU A 253 0.91 16.04 9.45
N LEU A 254 1.65 15.01 9.00
CA LEU A 254 1.19 13.99 8.05
C LEU A 254 1.08 12.66 8.78
N ASN A 255 -0.09 12.38 9.36
CA ASN A 255 -0.27 11.20 10.20
C ASN A 255 -1.74 10.76 10.27
N ARG A 256 -2.07 9.81 11.14
CA ARG A 256 -3.38 9.17 11.18
C ARG A 256 -4.44 9.99 11.91
N VAL A 257 -5.66 9.93 11.40
CA VAL A 257 -6.89 10.37 12.07
C VAL A 257 -7.93 9.25 12.03
N PHE A 258 -8.89 9.31 12.95
CA PHE A 258 -9.86 8.24 13.17
C PHE A 258 -11.27 8.82 13.23
N ARG A 259 -12.16 8.40 12.34
CA ARG A 259 -13.56 8.84 12.29
C ARG A 259 -14.48 7.62 12.31
N ASN A 260 -15.35 7.56 13.30
CA ASN A 260 -16.25 6.43 13.54
C ASN A 260 -17.52 6.56 12.70
N GLU A 261 -17.32 6.41 11.39
CA GLU A 261 -18.30 6.63 10.32
C GLU A 261 -18.33 5.45 9.35
N GLY A 262 -19.22 5.52 8.35
CA GLY A 262 -19.30 4.50 7.30
C GLY A 262 -18.01 4.43 6.48
N ALA A 263 -17.77 3.28 5.85
CA ALA A 263 -16.65 3.07 4.94
C ALA A 263 -17.18 2.77 3.54
N ASP A 264 -16.56 3.37 2.52
CA ASP A 264 -16.90 3.21 1.11
C ASP A 264 -15.63 3.35 0.24
N SER A 265 -15.76 3.69 -1.05
CA SER A 265 -14.62 3.83 -1.96
C SER A 265 -13.71 5.02 -1.63
N THR A 266 -14.19 6.04 -0.93
CA THR A 266 -13.44 7.25 -0.57
C THR A 266 -13.30 7.44 0.95
N HIS A 267 -14.04 6.66 1.76
CA HIS A 267 -14.01 6.73 3.22
C HIS A 267 -13.45 5.45 3.87
N SER A 268 -12.50 5.63 4.78
CA SER A 268 -11.99 4.59 5.68
C SER A 268 -12.02 5.12 7.11
N PRO A 269 -12.47 4.35 8.13
CA PRO A 269 -12.55 4.82 9.51
C PRO A 269 -11.21 5.27 10.10
N GLU A 270 -10.12 4.74 9.53
CA GLU A 270 -8.76 5.16 9.80
C GLU A 270 -8.11 5.59 8.47
N PHE A 271 -7.61 6.82 8.40
CA PHE A 271 -6.96 7.34 7.20
C PHE A 271 -5.84 8.33 7.52
N SER A 272 -4.94 8.55 6.56
CA SER A 272 -3.85 9.52 6.69
C SER A 272 -4.32 10.88 6.21
N MET A 273 -4.05 11.91 6.99
CA MET A 273 -4.39 13.29 6.66
C MET A 273 -3.14 14.16 6.80
N LEU A 274 -2.99 15.12 5.91
CA LEU A 274 -2.03 16.21 6.03
C LEU A 274 -2.80 17.43 6.54
N GLU A 275 -2.32 18.03 7.63
CA GLU A 275 -2.71 19.40 8.01
C GLU A 275 -1.46 20.28 8.04
N THR A 276 -1.60 21.51 7.52
CA THR A 276 -0.53 22.52 7.52
C THR A 276 -1.07 23.83 8.11
N TYR A 277 -0.22 24.56 8.83
CA TYR A 277 -0.50 25.90 9.32
C TYR A 277 0.67 26.82 9.00
N GLN A 278 0.36 28.01 8.51
CA GLN A 278 1.32 29.06 8.20
C GLN A 278 0.81 30.37 8.83
N ALA A 279 1.56 30.91 9.79
CA ALA A 279 1.33 32.23 10.34
C ALA A 279 1.50 33.30 9.26
N TYR A 280 0.74 34.40 9.39
CA TYR A 280 0.78 35.57 8.51
C TYR A 280 0.40 35.32 7.04
N GLY A 281 -0.19 34.16 6.72
CA GLY A 281 -0.81 33.87 5.41
C GLY A 281 -2.34 33.88 5.48
N THR A 282 -2.97 34.00 4.33
CA THR A 282 -4.42 33.84 4.14
C THR A 282 -4.75 32.51 3.46
N TYR A 283 -6.05 32.25 3.27
CA TYR A 283 -6.51 31.13 2.47
C TYR A 283 -6.02 31.21 1.01
N ASP A 284 -5.82 32.42 0.45
CA ASP A 284 -5.30 32.62 -0.91
C ASP A 284 -3.86 32.11 -1.03
N ASP A 285 -3.00 32.42 -0.04
CA ASP A 285 -1.62 31.90 0.01
C ASP A 285 -1.61 30.37 0.08
N SER A 286 -2.47 29.80 0.94
CA SER A 286 -2.56 28.35 1.10
C SER A 286 -3.11 27.63 -0.14
N ALA A 287 -3.97 28.28 -0.94
CA ALA A 287 -4.47 27.74 -2.19
C ALA A 287 -3.34 27.60 -3.23
N ILE A 288 -2.48 28.61 -3.34
CA ILE A 288 -1.28 28.57 -4.20
C ILE A 288 -0.35 27.44 -3.74
N VAL A 289 -0.01 27.40 -2.44
CA VAL A 289 0.87 26.37 -1.87
C VAL A 289 0.31 24.97 -2.12
N THR A 290 -1.00 24.76 -1.97
CA THR A 290 -1.65 23.45 -2.17
C THR A 290 -1.55 23.01 -3.62
N ARG A 291 -1.85 23.90 -4.58
CA ARG A 291 -1.72 23.61 -6.02
C ARG A 291 -0.29 23.23 -6.39
N GLU A 292 0.67 24.06 -5.99
CA GLU A 292 2.09 23.80 -6.28
C GLU A 292 2.60 22.51 -5.62
N LEU A 293 2.15 22.22 -4.40
CA LEU A 293 2.52 20.98 -3.70
C LEU A 293 2.00 19.75 -4.46
N ILE A 294 0.75 19.76 -4.90
CA ILE A 294 0.16 18.63 -5.65
C ILE A 294 0.89 18.43 -6.98
N GLN A 295 1.18 19.51 -7.71
CA GLN A 295 1.93 19.47 -8.97
C GLN A 295 3.36 18.95 -8.76
N GLN A 296 4.07 19.43 -7.75
CA GLN A 296 5.42 18.98 -7.42
C GLN A 296 5.47 17.51 -7.00
N VAL A 297 4.47 17.05 -6.25
CA VAL A 297 4.35 15.63 -5.87
C VAL A 297 4.12 14.75 -7.10
N ALA A 298 3.32 15.19 -8.06
CA ALA A 298 3.13 14.48 -9.31
C ALA A 298 4.43 14.43 -10.14
N ASP A 299 5.17 15.54 -10.23
CA ASP A 299 6.47 15.57 -10.91
C ASP A 299 7.46 14.56 -10.30
N GLU A 300 7.57 14.52 -8.96
CA GLU A 300 8.54 13.67 -8.26
C GLU A 300 8.12 12.19 -8.24
N ALA A 301 6.86 11.90 -7.91
CA ALA A 301 6.39 10.53 -7.69
C ALA A 301 5.85 9.83 -8.95
N LEU A 302 5.37 10.61 -9.93
CA LEU A 302 4.75 10.09 -11.16
C LEU A 302 5.53 10.48 -12.42
N GLY A 303 6.35 11.53 -12.38
CA GLY A 303 7.13 12.02 -13.51
C GLY A 303 6.31 12.81 -14.56
N THR A 304 5.04 13.09 -14.28
CA THR A 304 4.14 13.80 -15.19
C THR A 304 2.97 14.45 -14.44
N ARG A 305 2.40 15.49 -15.05
CA ARG A 305 1.14 16.16 -14.63
C ARG A 305 -0.05 15.76 -15.51
N GLU A 306 0.20 14.96 -16.55
CA GLU A 306 -0.84 14.30 -17.36
C GLU A 306 -1.09 12.90 -16.81
N LEU A 307 -2.07 12.77 -15.92
CA LEU A 307 -2.30 11.56 -15.14
C LEU A 307 -3.08 10.51 -15.94
N SER A 308 -2.48 9.35 -16.21
CA SER A 308 -3.19 8.22 -16.80
C SER A 308 -4.13 7.57 -15.79
N LEU A 309 -5.42 7.49 -16.11
CA LEU A 309 -6.45 6.89 -15.27
C LEU A 309 -6.71 5.42 -15.64
N PRO A 310 -7.32 4.62 -14.74
CA PRO A 310 -7.58 3.19 -14.99
C PRO A 310 -8.48 2.89 -16.21
N ASP A 311 -9.30 3.85 -16.64
CA ASP A 311 -10.17 3.73 -17.82
C ASP A 311 -9.45 4.07 -19.15
N GLY A 312 -8.18 4.46 -19.08
CA GLY A 312 -7.35 4.84 -20.22
C GLY A 312 -7.44 6.32 -20.60
N SER A 313 -8.26 7.11 -19.90
CA SER A 313 -8.27 8.56 -20.06
C SER A 313 -7.03 9.21 -19.42
N VAL A 314 -6.76 10.45 -19.80
CA VAL A 314 -5.69 11.28 -19.24
C VAL A 314 -6.32 12.49 -18.57
N TYR A 315 -5.93 12.75 -17.32
CA TYR A 315 -6.39 13.88 -16.53
C TYR A 315 -5.25 14.88 -16.30
N ASP A 316 -5.41 16.10 -16.81
CA ASP A 316 -4.41 17.17 -16.69
C ASP A 316 -4.57 17.90 -15.36
N ILE A 317 -3.49 17.97 -14.58
CA ILE A 317 -3.42 18.74 -13.32
C ILE A 317 -2.47 19.94 -13.40
N ASP A 318 -1.91 20.23 -14.57
CA ASP A 318 -0.96 21.32 -14.78
C ASP A 318 -1.63 22.70 -14.77
N GLY A 319 -0.82 23.77 -14.79
CA GLY A 319 -1.29 25.14 -14.89
C GLY A 319 -1.89 25.72 -13.60
N GLU A 320 -2.69 26.77 -13.77
CA GLU A 320 -3.49 27.36 -12.69
C GLU A 320 -4.88 26.75 -12.67
N TRP A 321 -5.41 26.51 -11.47
CA TRP A 321 -6.73 25.90 -11.31
C TRP A 321 -7.82 26.94 -11.17
N LEU A 322 -8.99 26.59 -11.69
CA LEU A 322 -10.18 27.45 -11.60
C LEU A 322 -10.56 27.70 -10.14
N SER A 323 -10.77 28.97 -9.81
CA SER A 323 -11.32 29.40 -8.52
C SER A 323 -12.75 29.90 -8.72
N ILE A 324 -13.70 29.29 -8.01
CA ILE A 324 -15.10 29.69 -8.01
C ILE A 324 -15.58 30.01 -6.59
N GLN A 325 -16.60 30.86 -6.49
CA GLN A 325 -17.23 31.21 -5.22
C GLN A 325 -18.55 30.44 -5.08
N MET A 326 -18.79 29.84 -3.92
CA MET A 326 -19.95 28.98 -3.65
C MET A 326 -21.31 29.63 -3.99
N TYR A 327 -21.57 30.84 -3.49
CA TYR A 327 -22.84 31.54 -3.74
C TYR A 327 -23.03 31.93 -5.21
N PRO A 328 -22.08 32.62 -5.88
CA PRO A 328 -22.18 32.93 -7.30
C PRO A 328 -22.35 31.69 -8.19
N SER A 329 -21.54 30.63 -8.01
CA SER A 329 -21.63 29.44 -8.85
C SER A 329 -22.94 28.68 -8.64
N LEU A 330 -23.43 28.61 -7.38
CA LEU A 330 -24.75 28.04 -7.11
C LEU A 330 -25.85 28.86 -7.79
N SER A 331 -25.76 30.18 -7.72
CA SER A 331 -26.76 31.06 -8.32
C SER A 331 -26.82 30.89 -9.84
N GLU A 332 -25.67 30.78 -10.49
CA GLU A 332 -25.56 30.51 -11.92
C GLU A 332 -26.16 29.15 -12.29
N ALA A 333 -25.80 28.09 -11.55
CA ALA A 333 -26.30 26.74 -11.80
C ALA A 333 -27.82 26.62 -11.61
N LEU A 334 -28.39 27.36 -10.66
CA LEU A 334 -29.83 27.38 -10.40
C LEU A 334 -30.62 28.37 -11.28
N GLY A 335 -29.94 29.33 -11.92
CA GLY A 335 -30.60 30.44 -12.62
C GLY A 335 -31.36 31.39 -11.69
N GLU A 336 -31.06 31.37 -10.38
CA GLU A 336 -31.69 32.18 -9.34
C GLU A 336 -30.61 32.74 -8.41
N GLU A 337 -30.71 34.00 -8.01
CA GLU A 337 -29.74 34.60 -7.08
C GLU A 337 -29.88 34.02 -5.65
N ILE A 338 -28.86 33.29 -5.22
CA ILE A 338 -28.71 32.80 -3.84
C ILE A 338 -27.60 33.60 -3.15
N THR A 339 -27.92 34.16 -1.97
CA THR A 339 -27.00 34.97 -1.19
C THR A 339 -27.01 34.55 0.28
N PRO A 340 -26.07 35.04 1.11
CA PRO A 340 -26.12 34.84 2.57
C PRO A 340 -27.40 35.38 3.24
N LYS A 341 -28.23 36.16 2.53
CA LYS A 341 -29.51 36.70 3.01
C LYS A 341 -30.72 35.88 2.55
N THR A 342 -30.55 34.92 1.65
CA THR A 342 -31.63 34.03 1.21
C THR A 342 -32.18 33.27 2.42
N THR A 343 -33.50 33.16 2.54
CA THR A 343 -34.13 32.55 3.72
C THR A 343 -34.02 31.04 3.70
N VAL A 344 -33.99 30.42 4.88
CA VAL A 344 -34.02 28.95 5.04
C VAL A 344 -35.24 28.35 4.33
N ASP A 345 -36.41 28.98 4.45
CA ASP A 345 -37.63 28.51 3.79
C ASP A 345 -37.48 28.48 2.27
N ARG A 346 -36.83 29.50 1.69
CA ARG A 346 -36.58 29.52 0.24
C ARG A 346 -35.63 28.41 -0.17
N LEU A 347 -34.52 28.24 0.57
CA LEU A 347 -33.56 27.16 0.30
C LEU A 347 -34.20 25.77 0.41
N ARG A 348 -35.10 25.56 1.39
CA ARG A 348 -35.88 24.32 1.53
C ARG A 348 -36.78 24.06 0.32
N SER A 349 -37.51 25.08 -0.14
CA SER A 349 -38.31 24.94 -1.36
C SER A 349 -37.45 24.60 -2.58
N VAL A 350 -36.24 25.16 -2.69
CA VAL A 350 -35.30 24.82 -3.77
C VAL A 350 -34.84 23.37 -3.64
N THR A 351 -34.43 22.91 -2.46
CA THR A 351 -34.03 21.50 -2.24
C THR A 351 -35.15 20.52 -2.60
N GLU A 352 -36.40 20.83 -2.20
CA GLU A 352 -37.57 20.01 -2.52
C GLU A 352 -37.82 19.96 -4.03
N SER A 353 -37.70 21.11 -4.72
CA SER A 353 -37.92 21.19 -6.17
C SER A 353 -36.90 20.41 -6.99
N LEU A 354 -35.67 20.27 -6.48
CA LEU A 354 -34.57 19.55 -7.10
C LEU A 354 -34.50 18.08 -6.66
N GLY A 355 -35.36 17.66 -5.71
CA GLY A 355 -35.33 16.30 -5.16
C GLY A 355 -34.10 16.00 -4.30
N VAL A 356 -33.46 17.02 -3.74
CA VAL A 356 -32.32 16.86 -2.82
C VAL A 356 -32.83 16.37 -1.47
N GLU A 357 -32.39 15.19 -1.05
CA GLU A 357 -32.78 14.62 0.25
C GLU A 357 -32.10 15.38 1.40
N VAL A 358 -32.90 16.10 2.19
CA VAL A 358 -32.42 16.76 3.41
C VAL A 358 -32.88 15.95 4.63
N PRO A 359 -31.96 15.34 5.41
CA PRO A 359 -32.34 14.52 6.56
C PRO A 359 -33.16 15.31 7.60
N GLU A 360 -34.35 14.80 7.91
CA GLU A 360 -35.18 15.37 8.98
C GLU A 360 -34.51 15.26 10.35
N GLY A 361 -34.74 16.24 11.22
CA GLY A 361 -34.26 16.21 12.61
C GLY A 361 -32.76 16.48 12.81
N ARG A 362 -31.98 16.70 11.75
CA ARG A 362 -30.54 17.05 11.85
C ARG A 362 -30.26 18.55 12.04
N GLY A 363 -31.30 19.39 12.11
CA GLY A 363 -31.15 20.82 12.39
C GLY A 363 -30.46 21.61 11.28
N TYR A 364 -30.58 21.17 10.01
CA TYR A 364 -29.96 21.87 8.88
C TYR A 364 -30.51 23.30 8.77
N GLY A 365 -29.63 24.26 8.99
CA GLY A 365 -29.87 25.69 8.81
C GLY A 365 -29.36 26.18 7.45
N HIS A 366 -29.33 27.51 7.29
CA HIS A 366 -28.93 28.19 6.06
C HIS A 366 -27.65 27.63 5.41
N GLY A 367 -26.54 27.62 6.15
CA GLY A 367 -25.23 27.23 5.60
C GLY A 367 -25.22 25.80 5.06
N LYS A 368 -25.75 24.84 5.82
CA LYS A 368 -25.76 23.44 5.40
C LYS A 368 -26.67 23.20 4.19
N LEU A 369 -27.80 23.91 4.10
CA LEU A 369 -28.67 23.84 2.92
C LEU A 369 -27.97 24.39 1.66
N VAL A 370 -27.23 25.49 1.78
CA VAL A 370 -26.43 26.03 0.67
C VAL A 370 -25.34 25.03 0.24
N GLU A 371 -24.64 24.41 1.19
CA GLU A 371 -23.62 23.38 0.90
C GLU A 371 -24.22 22.18 0.16
N GLU A 372 -25.33 21.60 0.63
CA GLU A 372 -25.98 20.44 -0.01
C GLU A 372 -26.49 20.78 -1.42
N LEU A 373 -27.06 21.97 -1.60
CA LEU A 373 -27.47 22.45 -2.92
C LEU A 373 -26.27 22.65 -3.85
N TRP A 374 -25.16 23.17 -3.34
CA TRP A 374 -23.93 23.36 -4.12
C TRP A 374 -23.29 22.03 -4.49
N GLU A 375 -23.19 21.08 -3.56
CA GLU A 375 -22.71 19.72 -3.81
C GLU A 375 -23.54 19.04 -4.90
N HIS A 376 -24.88 19.16 -4.84
CA HIS A 376 -25.77 18.57 -5.83
C HIS A 376 -25.72 19.25 -7.21
N ALA A 377 -25.68 20.58 -7.27
CA ALA A 377 -25.83 21.33 -8.53
C ALA A 377 -24.51 21.67 -9.23
N VAL A 378 -23.39 21.70 -8.48
CA VAL A 378 -22.07 22.16 -8.97
C VAL A 378 -20.96 21.16 -8.66
N GLY A 379 -21.00 20.51 -7.49
CA GLY A 379 -19.91 19.64 -7.03
C GLY A 379 -19.87 18.26 -7.67
N ALA A 380 -20.96 17.80 -8.27
CA ALA A 380 -21.13 16.46 -8.85
C ALA A 380 -20.49 16.29 -10.24
#